data_AF-A0A9D6K6R3-F1
#
_entry.id   AF-A0A9D6K6R3-F1
#
_cell.length_a   1.000
_cell.length_b   1.000
_cell.length_c   1.000
_cell.angle_alpha   90.00
_cell.angle_beta   90.00
_cell.angle_gamma   90.00
#
_symmetry.space_group_name_H-M   'P 1'
#
loop_
_entity.id
_entity.type
_entity.pdbx_description
1 polymer ?
#
loop_
_entity_poly.entity_id
_entity_poly.type
_entity_poly.pdbx_seq_one_letter_code
_entity_poly.pdbx_strand_id
1 'polypeptide(L)'
;MSRKIEKTKQTSSLAKLTKPKSANVLIRKRLFKLLDEARNRSVIWITAPPGAGKTTLISTYLEQKKLPCLWYQIDEGDGDIASFFHYMGIAAKKANPRKKKPLPNLTPEYLSGLPTFTRNYFRELYSR
;
A
#
# COMPACT_ATOMS: atom_id res chain seq x y z
N MET A 1 -12.71 43.14 -0.09
CA MET A 1 -13.01 41.71 -0.36
C MET A 1 -11.69 40.94 -0.43
N SER A 2 -11.22 40.40 0.70
CA SER A 2 -9.95 39.67 0.77
C SER A 2 -10.18 38.18 0.55
N ARG A 3 -9.62 37.62 -0.53
CA ARG A 3 -9.60 36.18 -0.81
C ARG A 3 -8.70 35.49 0.21
N LYS A 4 -9.30 34.71 1.09
CA LYS A 4 -8.63 33.80 2.02
C LYS A 4 -8.00 32.68 1.18
N ILE A 5 -6.67 32.64 1.12
CA ILE A 5 -5.92 31.54 0.53
C ILE A 5 -6.01 30.37 1.50
N GLU A 6 -6.85 29.38 1.18
CA GLU A 6 -6.84 28.09 1.88
C GLU A 6 -5.48 27.41 1.65
N LYS A 7 -4.64 27.43 2.69
CA LYS A 7 -3.42 26.63 2.74
C LYS A 7 -3.83 25.16 2.79
N THR A 8 -3.84 24.51 1.63
CA THR A 8 -3.92 23.05 1.54
C THR A 8 -2.72 22.48 2.30
N LYS A 9 -3.02 21.76 3.38
CA LYS A 9 -2.03 21.10 4.23
C LYS A 9 -1.34 20.02 3.40
N GLN A 10 -0.24 20.38 2.73
CA GLN A 10 0.60 19.42 1.99
C GLN A 10 1.18 18.43 3.01
N THR A 11 0.54 17.28 3.12
CA THR A 11 1.14 16.11 3.76
C THR A 11 2.10 15.53 2.74
N SER A 12 3.41 15.68 2.98
CA SER A 12 4.42 15.02 2.16
C SER A 12 4.12 13.52 2.14
N SER A 13 3.66 13.02 0.99
CA SER A 13 3.32 11.62 0.85
C SER A 13 4.60 10.82 0.73
N LEU A 14 4.89 9.94 1.68
CA LEU A 14 6.03 9.03 1.60
C LEU A 14 5.97 8.23 0.28
N ALA A 15 7.04 8.28 -0.51
CA ALA A 15 7.09 7.69 -1.86
C ALA A 15 6.81 6.18 -1.82
N LYS A 16 7.42 5.48 -0.85
CA LYS A 16 7.25 4.06 -0.56
C LYS A 16 5.79 3.63 -0.33
N LEU A 17 4.94 4.57 0.12
CA LEU A 17 3.53 4.35 0.45
C LEU A 17 2.57 4.96 -0.60
N THR A 18 3.11 5.40 -1.74
CA THR A 18 2.35 6.11 -2.76
C THR A 18 2.39 5.30 -4.06
N LYS A 19 1.22 4.82 -4.47
CA LYS A 19 1.04 4.23 -5.80
C LYS A 19 1.53 5.25 -6.84
N PRO A 20 2.48 4.90 -7.71
CA PRO A 20 2.96 5.82 -8.73
C PRO A 20 1.81 6.17 -9.68
N LYS A 21 1.68 7.47 -9.96
CA LYS A 21 0.78 7.98 -10.99
C LYS A 21 1.56 8.03 -12.29
N SER A 22 1.08 7.34 -13.30
CA SER A 22 1.69 7.36 -14.64
C SER A 22 0.70 8.00 -15.60
N ALA A 23 1.11 9.10 -16.23
CA ALA A 23 0.36 9.68 -17.34
C ALA A 23 0.63 8.87 -18.62
N ASN A 24 -0.34 8.83 -19.54
CA ASN A 24 -0.19 8.26 -20.89
C ASN A 24 0.25 6.80 -20.94
N VAL A 25 -0.37 5.94 -20.13
CA VAL A 25 -0.07 4.50 -20.11
C VAL A 25 -0.91 3.74 -21.14
N LEU A 26 -0.25 2.86 -21.91
CA LEU A 26 -0.94 1.89 -22.77
C LEU A 26 -1.64 0.82 -21.91
N ILE A 27 -2.96 0.74 -22.02
CA ILE A 27 -3.77 -0.24 -21.28
C ILE A 27 -3.59 -1.64 -21.88
N ARG A 28 -3.03 -2.55 -21.08
CA ARG A 28 -2.78 -3.95 -21.45
C ARG A 28 -3.98 -4.84 -21.09
N LYS A 29 -5.10 -4.70 -21.82
CA LYS A 29 -6.38 -5.42 -21.56
C LYS A 29 -6.21 -6.94 -21.35
N ARG A 30 -5.33 -7.58 -22.13
CA ARG A 30 -5.01 -9.02 -21.98
C ARG A 30 -4.48 -9.35 -20.58
N LEU A 31 -3.58 -8.53 -20.04
CA LEU A 31 -3.02 -8.73 -18.70
C LEU A 31 -4.03 -8.40 -17.60
N PHE A 32 -4.93 -7.44 -17.84
CA PHE A 32 -6.03 -7.17 -16.90
C PHE A 32 -6.96 -8.37 -16.76
N LYS A 33 -7.27 -9.05 -17.87
CA LYS A 33 -8.08 -10.28 -17.84
C LYS A 33 -7.39 -11.39 -17.02
N LEU A 34 -6.09 -11.60 -17.20
CA LEU A 34 -5.33 -12.56 -16.39
C LEU A 34 -5.32 -12.20 -14.90
N LEU A 35 -5.20 -10.90 -14.58
CA LEU A 35 -5.31 -10.44 -13.19
C LEU A 35 -6.71 -10.70 -12.63
N ASP A 36 -7.77 -10.41 -13.40
CA ASP A 36 -9.16 -10.66 -13.00
C ASP A 36 -9.41 -12.15 -12.70
N GLU A 37 -8.92 -13.05 -13.57
CA GLU A 37 -9.01 -14.50 -13.38
C GLU A 37 -8.25 -14.98 -12.13
N ALA A 38 -7.12 -14.34 -11.83
CA ALA A 38 -6.30 -14.66 -10.66
C ALA A 38 -6.83 -14.04 -9.34
N ARG A 39 -7.82 -13.13 -9.35
CA ARG A 39 -8.30 -12.43 -8.15
C ARG A 39 -8.87 -13.34 -7.06
N ASN A 40 -9.30 -14.55 -7.42
CA ASN A 40 -9.80 -15.52 -6.45
C ASN A 40 -8.67 -16.19 -5.63
N ARG A 41 -7.40 -15.90 -5.95
CA ARG A 41 -6.23 -16.37 -5.21
C ARG A 41 -5.89 -15.40 -4.08
N SER A 42 -5.36 -15.93 -2.97
CA SER A 42 -4.92 -15.13 -1.82
C SER A 42 -3.69 -14.27 -2.12
N VAL A 43 -2.85 -14.70 -3.07
CA VAL A 43 -1.61 -14.01 -3.47
C VAL A 43 -1.44 -14.12 -4.98
N ILE A 44 -1.10 -13.00 -5.61
CA ILE A 44 -0.71 -12.91 -7.02
C ILE A 44 0.74 -12.42 -7.06
N TRP A 45 1.64 -13.24 -7.61
CA TRP A 45 3.04 -12.87 -7.80
C TRP A 45 3.29 -12.44 -9.24
N ILE A 46 3.93 -11.29 -9.44
CA ILE A 46 4.22 -10.74 -10.76
C ILE A 46 5.73 -10.57 -10.91
N THR A 47 6.31 -11.37 -11.79
CA THR A 47 7.73 -11.32 -12.14
C THR A 47 7.91 -10.96 -13.62
N ALA A 48 8.95 -10.19 -13.91
CA ALA A 48 9.37 -9.77 -15.24
C ALA A 48 10.73 -9.06 -15.14
N PRO A 49 11.47 -8.87 -16.24
CA PRO A 49 12.69 -8.07 -16.26
C PRO A 49 12.50 -6.61 -15.79
N PRO A 50 13.57 -5.91 -15.38
CA PRO A 50 13.56 -4.46 -15.20
C PRO A 50 12.99 -3.76 -16.44
N GLY A 51 12.26 -2.65 -16.27
CA GLY A 51 11.66 -1.90 -17.38
C GLY A 51 10.41 -2.53 -18.03
N ALA A 52 10.04 -3.77 -17.72
CA ALA A 52 8.86 -4.43 -18.34
C ALA A 52 7.49 -3.78 -18.00
N GLY A 53 7.46 -2.82 -17.07
CA GLY A 53 6.24 -2.09 -16.69
C GLY A 53 5.37 -2.78 -15.65
N LYS A 54 5.93 -3.62 -14.77
CA LYS A 54 5.20 -4.33 -13.70
C LYS A 54 4.41 -3.37 -12.79
N THR A 55 5.10 -2.35 -12.29
CA THR A 55 4.52 -1.34 -11.40
C THR A 55 3.43 -0.55 -12.12
N THR A 56 3.67 -0.18 -13.38
CA THR A 56 2.70 0.49 -14.25
C THR A 56 1.47 -0.36 -14.53
N LEU A 57 1.64 -1.67 -14.77
CA LEU A 57 0.54 -2.61 -14.98
C LEU A 57 -0.39 -2.63 -13.76
N ILE A 58 0.15 -2.80 -12.56
CA ILE A 58 -0.67 -2.87 -11.34
C ILE A 58 -1.25 -1.52 -10.97
N SER A 59 -0.48 -0.44 -11.09
CA SER A 59 -0.97 0.89 -10.73
C SER A 59 -2.16 1.31 -11.61
N THR A 60 -2.11 1.00 -12.91
CA THR A 60 -3.20 1.27 -13.85
C THR A 60 -4.36 0.29 -13.72
N TYR A 61 -4.10 -0.99 -13.45
CA TYR A 61 -5.14 -1.98 -13.18
C TYR A 61 -6.03 -1.58 -12.00
N LEU A 62 -5.41 -1.23 -10.87
CA LEU A 62 -6.12 -0.79 -9.66
C LEU A 62 -6.96 0.47 -9.90
N GLU A 63 -6.44 1.40 -10.69
CA GLU A 63 -7.10 2.66 -11.02
C GLU A 63 -8.31 2.45 -11.95
N GLN A 64 -8.14 1.68 -13.02
CA GLN A 64 -9.20 1.37 -13.97
C GLN A 64 -10.35 0.58 -13.33
N LYS A 65 -10.02 -0.34 -12.41
CA LYS A 65 -11.01 -1.13 -11.66
C LYS A 65 -11.55 -0.38 -10.43
N LYS A 66 -11.04 0.82 -10.12
CA LYS A 66 -11.38 1.61 -8.93
C LYS A 66 -11.28 0.80 -7.63
N LEU A 67 -10.26 -0.06 -7.53
CA LEU A 67 -10.08 -0.93 -6.38
C LEU A 67 -9.41 -0.17 -5.23
N PRO A 68 -9.91 -0.30 -3.98
CA PRO A 68 -9.18 0.18 -2.82
C PRO A 68 -7.85 -0.57 -2.72
N CYS A 69 -6.78 0.16 -2.38
CA CYS A 69 -5.43 -0.38 -2.39
C CYS A 69 -4.61 0.21 -1.24
N LEU A 70 -3.93 -0.67 -0.50
CA LEU A 70 -2.77 -0.33 0.31
C LEU A 70 -1.53 -0.59 -0.54
N TRP A 71 -0.75 0.46 -0.81
CA TRP A 71 0.49 0.35 -1.56
C TRP A 71 1.68 0.40 -0.61
N TYR A 72 2.59 -0.57 -0.73
CA TYR A 72 3.81 -0.65 0.05
C TYR A 72 4.96 -1.14 -0.83
N GLN A 73 6.02 -0.35 -0.94
CA GLN A 73 7.27 -0.76 -1.59
C GLN A 73 8.22 -1.30 -0.54
N ILE A 74 8.66 -2.55 -0.65
CA ILE A 74 9.66 -3.12 0.25
C ILE A 74 11.06 -2.72 -0.23
N ASP A 75 11.93 -2.25 0.67
CA ASP A 75 13.34 -1.92 0.40
C ASP A 75 14.23 -2.22 1.62
N GLU A 76 15.53 -1.95 1.51
CA GLU A 76 16.54 -2.23 2.54
C GLU A 76 16.24 -1.56 3.89
N GLY A 77 15.51 -0.44 3.89
CA GLY A 77 15.08 0.24 5.12
C GLY A 77 14.07 -0.55 5.94
N ASP A 78 13.45 -1.60 5.39
CA ASP A 78 12.55 -2.52 6.10
C ASP A 78 13.30 -3.67 6.80
N GLY A 79 14.63 -3.67 6.79
CA GLY A 79 15.44 -4.66 7.52
C GLY A 79 15.20 -4.61 9.04
N ASP A 80 14.84 -3.43 9.56
CA ASP A 80 14.29 -3.29 10.91
C ASP A 80 12.78 -3.56 10.90
N ILE A 81 12.36 -4.61 11.62
CA ILE A 81 10.97 -5.05 11.68
C ILE A 81 10.04 -4.01 12.34
N ALA A 82 10.56 -3.20 13.27
CA ALA A 82 9.77 -2.12 13.87
C ALA A 82 9.44 -1.04 12.83
N SER A 83 10.43 -0.66 12.02
CA SER A 83 10.27 0.25 10.88
C SER A 83 9.24 -0.26 9.87
N PHE A 84 9.27 -1.56 9.53
CA PHE A 84 8.25 -2.17 8.66
C PHE A 84 6.83 -2.00 9.22
N PHE A 85 6.57 -2.36 10.47
CA PHE A 85 5.23 -2.25 11.06
C PHE A 85 4.77 -0.80 11.21
N HIS A 86 5.70 0.12 11.48
CA HIS A 86 5.43 1.55 11.53
C HIS A 86 4.93 2.08 10.18
N TYR A 87 5.69 1.86 9.11
CA TYR A 87 5.32 2.32 7.78
C TYR A 87 4.08 1.61 7.22
N MET A 88 3.90 0.32 7.55
CA MET A 88 2.67 -0.41 7.22
C MET A 88 1.45 0.23 7.89
N GLY A 89 1.61 0.72 9.12
CA GLY A 89 0.58 1.44 9.86
C GLY A 89 0.18 2.74 9.18
N ILE A 90 1.17 3.49 8.69
CA ILE A 90 0.96 4.72 7.91
C ILE A 90 0.26 4.40 6.58
N ALA A 91 0.69 3.34 5.89
CA ALA A 91 0.08 2.90 4.64
C ALA A 91 -1.39 2.53 4.81
N ALA A 92 -1.71 1.79 5.87
CA ALA A 92 -3.08 1.39 6.21
C ALA A 92 -3.98 2.59 6.51
N LYS A 93 -3.49 3.57 7.28
CA LYS A 93 -4.21 4.82 7.55
C LYS A 93 -4.48 5.60 6.27
N LYS A 94 -3.54 5.60 5.32
CA LYS A 94 -3.71 6.27 4.02
C LYS A 94 -4.70 5.53 3.12
N ALA A 95 -4.70 4.20 3.14
CA ALA A 95 -5.60 3.37 2.34
C ALA A 95 -7.06 3.45 2.82
N ASN A 96 -7.28 3.56 4.13
CA ASN A 96 -8.61 3.78 4.70
C ASN A 96 -8.61 4.90 5.77
N PRO A 97 -8.74 6.17 5.34
CA PRO A 97 -8.73 7.32 6.26
C PRO A 97 -9.90 7.38 7.25
N ARG A 98 -10.98 6.62 6.99
CA ARG A 98 -12.18 6.64 7.84
C ARG A 98 -11.97 5.88 9.16
N LYS A 99 -11.09 4.88 9.19
CA LYS A 99 -10.84 4.06 10.38
C LYS A 99 -9.80 4.74 11.29
N LYS A 100 -10.28 5.34 12.39
CA LYS A 100 -9.48 6.18 13.30
C LYS A 100 -8.54 5.41 14.23
N LYS A 101 -8.88 4.15 14.58
CA LYS A 101 -8.02 3.32 15.44
C LYS A 101 -6.69 3.07 14.72
N PRO A 102 -5.52 3.46 15.27
CA PRO A 102 -4.24 3.15 14.67
C PRO A 102 -3.93 1.66 14.79
N LEU A 103 -3.07 1.14 13.91
CA LEU A 103 -2.50 -0.20 14.10
C LEU A 103 -1.47 -0.16 15.23
N PRO A 104 -1.31 -1.25 16.00
CA PRO A 104 -0.34 -1.27 17.10
C PRO A 104 1.09 -1.15 16.55
N ASN A 105 1.95 -0.42 17.26
CA ASN A 105 3.38 -0.38 16.96
C ASN A 105 4.07 -1.59 17.59
N LEU A 106 5.12 -2.09 16.95
CA LEU A 106 5.99 -3.08 17.56
C LEU A 106 6.89 -2.37 18.58
N THR A 107 6.75 -2.72 19.86
CA THR A 107 7.58 -2.22 20.96
C THR A 107 8.49 -3.35 21.47
N PRO A 108 9.61 -3.05 22.16
CA PRO A 108 10.56 -4.06 22.62
C PRO A 108 9.94 -5.22 23.41
N GLU A 109 8.86 -4.95 24.14
CA GLU A 109 8.13 -5.92 24.94
C GLU A 109 7.45 -7.00 24.08
N TYR A 110 7.16 -6.71 22.81
CA TYR A 110 6.57 -7.66 21.87
C TYR A 110 7.58 -8.51 21.12
N LEU A 111 8.89 -8.28 21.28
CA LEU A 111 9.92 -9.02 20.54
C LEU A 111 9.90 -10.52 20.87
N SER A 112 9.66 -10.88 22.13
CA SER A 112 9.49 -12.28 22.56
C SER A 112 8.20 -12.92 22.04
N GLY A 113 7.21 -12.10 21.64
CA GLY A 113 5.89 -12.51 21.15
C GLY A 113 5.63 -12.15 19.69
N LEU A 114 6.69 -11.93 18.89
CA LEU A 114 6.59 -11.38 17.53
C LEU A 114 5.59 -12.13 16.61
N PRO A 115 5.51 -13.47 16.59
CA PRO A 115 4.52 -14.17 15.77
C PRO A 115 3.07 -13.84 16.17
N THR A 116 2.80 -13.73 17.46
CA THR A 116 1.48 -13.37 18.00
C THR A 116 1.13 -11.92 17.66
N PHE A 117 2.09 -11.01 17.87
CA PHE A 117 1.95 -9.61 17.47
C PHE A 117 1.61 -9.49 15.98
N THR A 118 2.37 -10.19 15.12
CA THR A 118 2.21 -10.17 13.66
C THR A 118 0.82 -10.64 13.24
N ARG A 119 0.36 -11.78 13.77
CA ARG A 119 -0.99 -12.31 13.49
C ARG A 119 -2.08 -11.33 13.91
N ASN A 120 -1.98 -10.75 15.11
CA ASN A 120 -2.96 -9.79 15.62
C ASN A 120 -2.96 -8.49 14.81
N TYR A 121 -1.77 -7.99 14.44
CA TYR A 121 -1.60 -6.81 13.60
C TYR A 121 -2.29 -6.99 12.25
N PHE A 122 -1.99 -8.08 11.53
CA PHE A 122 -2.60 -8.32 10.23
C PHE A 122 -4.10 -8.61 10.34
N ARG A 123 -4.56 -9.29 11.39
CA ARG A 123 -6.01 -9.46 11.65
C ARG A 123 -6.72 -8.12 11.77
N GLU A 124 -6.17 -7.15 12.50
CA GLU A 124 -6.73 -5.80 12.61
C GLU A 124 -6.58 -5.01 11.30
N LEU A 125 -5.54 -5.25 10.51
CA LEU A 125 -5.37 -4.64 9.19
C LEU A 125 -6.40 -5.14 8.17
N TYR A 126 -6.70 -6.45 8.15
CA TYR A 126 -7.68 -7.04 7.23
C TYR A 126 -9.13 -6.79 7.64
N SER A 127 -9.39 -6.42 8.90
CA SER A 127 -10.74 -6.03 9.36
C SER A 127 -11.09 -4.58 9.05
N ARG A 128 -10.23 -3.85 8.33
CA ARG A 128 -10.42 -2.43 8.00
C ARG A 128 -11.27 -2.19 6.77
#